data_AF-A0A6M5YYY8-F1
#
_entry.id   AF-A0A6M5YYY8-F1
#
_cell.length_a   1.000
_cell.length_b   1.000
_cell.length_c   1.000
_cell.angle_alpha   90.00
_cell.angle_beta   90.00
_cell.angle_gamma   90.00
#
_symmetry.space_group_name_H-M   'P 1'
#
loop_
_entity.id
_entity.type
_entity.pdbx_description
1 polymer ?
#
loop_
_entity_poly.entity_id
_entity_poly.type
_entity_poly.pdbx_seq_one_letter_code
_entity_poly.pdbx_strand_id
1 'polypeptide(L)'
;MPLSDAKARNAKPRTKPYKIADGEGLFLFITPSGSKYWRLKYFFADKEKLLALGVYPEVTLADARERRAQARKVLAAGNDPGEAKKEAKRLTTLKSANAFEVVAREWFEKRNHEWAVSSANTMLAVHTRPKTVGERQPGSAGFGVGWAYATRSRDC
;
A
#
# COMPACT_ATOMS: atom_id res chain seq x y z
N MET A 1 -0.76 -23.20 27.00
CA MET A 1 -1.67 -24.18 26.37
C MET A 1 -1.77 -23.88 24.88
N PRO A 2 -1.54 -24.88 24.01
CA PRO A 2 -1.70 -24.71 22.57
C PRO A 2 -3.15 -24.46 22.17
N LEU A 3 -3.36 -23.71 21.09
CA LEU A 3 -4.67 -23.46 20.52
C LEU A 3 -5.10 -24.70 19.73
N SER A 4 -6.39 -25.05 19.81
CA SER A 4 -7.01 -26.03 18.93
C SER A 4 -7.79 -25.31 17.83
N ASP A 5 -7.90 -25.94 16.65
CA ASP A 5 -8.63 -25.35 15.53
C ASP A 5 -10.11 -25.11 15.88
N ALA A 6 -10.73 -26.04 16.62
CA ALA A 6 -12.09 -25.87 17.14
C ALA A 6 -12.25 -24.60 17.98
N LYS A 7 -11.25 -24.27 18.81
CA LYS A 7 -11.25 -23.05 19.63
C LYS A 7 -11.03 -21.79 18.78
N ALA A 8 -10.22 -21.87 17.71
CA ALA A 8 -10.06 -20.77 16.75
C ALA A 8 -11.36 -20.50 15.97
N ARG A 9 -12.04 -21.56 15.53
CA ARG A 9 -13.33 -21.50 14.83
C ARG A 9 -14.42 -20.89 15.71
N ASN A 10 -14.57 -21.40 16.93
CA ASN A 10 -15.60 -20.98 17.88
C ASN A 10 -15.33 -19.62 18.54
N ALA A 11 -14.19 -19.00 18.27
CA ALA A 11 -13.85 -17.69 18.83
C ALA A 11 -14.78 -16.61 18.26
N LYS A 12 -15.61 -16.02 19.14
CA LYS A 12 -16.58 -14.98 18.80
C LYS A 12 -15.97 -13.58 18.96
N PRO A 13 -16.29 -12.62 18.08
CA PRO A 13 -15.91 -11.23 18.28
C PRO A 13 -16.48 -10.70 19.61
N ARG A 14 -15.71 -9.81 20.24
CA ARG A 14 -16.09 -9.09 21.47
C ARG A 14 -16.04 -7.60 21.20
N THR A 15 -16.61 -6.79 22.09
CA THR A 15 -16.58 -5.32 22.01
C THR A 15 -15.16 -4.76 21.94
N LYS A 16 -14.20 -5.45 22.57
CA LYS A 16 -12.76 -5.09 22.52
C LYS A 16 -11.97 -6.18 21.80
N PRO A 17 -10.96 -5.80 21.00
CA PRO A 17 -10.08 -6.77 20.36
C PRO A 17 -9.34 -7.58 21.43
N TYR A 18 -9.18 -8.87 21.19
CA TYR A 18 -8.50 -9.76 22.11
C TYR A 18 -7.62 -10.77 21.38
N LYS A 19 -6.69 -11.36 22.13
CA LYS A 19 -5.70 -12.31 21.63
C LYS A 19 -5.90 -13.69 22.25
N ILE A 20 -5.77 -14.73 21.43
CA ILE A 20 -5.73 -16.12 21.88
C ILE A 20 -4.35 -16.68 21.55
N ALA A 21 -3.56 -17.00 22.56
CA ALA A 21 -2.21 -17.52 22.37
C ALA A 21 -2.24 -19.00 21.93
N ASP A 22 -1.39 -19.35 20.95
CA ASP A 22 -1.05 -20.73 20.61
C ASP A 22 0.28 -21.16 21.25
N GLY A 23 1.21 -20.22 21.46
CA GLY A 23 2.52 -20.48 22.04
C GLY A 23 3.65 -19.98 21.14
N GLU A 24 4.87 -19.90 21.69
CA GLU A 24 6.07 -19.41 20.97
C GLU A 24 5.86 -18.04 20.29
N GLY A 25 5.10 -17.15 20.93
CA GLY A 25 4.78 -15.83 20.39
C GLY A 25 3.68 -15.82 19.31
N LEU A 26 3.17 -16.97 18.86
CA LEU A 26 2.03 -17.04 17.94
C LEU A 26 0.71 -16.84 18.68
N PHE A 27 -0.14 -15.96 18.14
CA PHE A 27 -1.48 -15.73 18.65
C PHE A 27 -2.46 -15.38 17.53
N LEU A 28 -3.72 -15.72 17.78
CA LEU A 28 -4.86 -15.29 16.98
C LEU A 28 -5.37 -13.96 17.53
N PHE A 29 -5.34 -12.92 16.71
CA PHE A 29 -5.88 -11.60 17.03
C PHE A 29 -7.27 -11.45 16.42
N ILE A 30 -8.26 -11.17 17.27
CA ILE A 30 -9.67 -11.12 16.88
C ILE A 30 -10.14 -9.68 17.04
N THR A 31 -10.64 -9.10 15.96
CA THR A 31 -11.20 -7.74 15.97
C THR A 31 -12.69 -7.77 16.32
N PRO A 32 -13.25 -6.64 16.81
CA PRO A 32 -14.70 -6.50 17.01
C PRO A 32 -15.50 -6.72 15.71
N SER A 33 -14.89 -6.44 14.55
CA SER A 33 -15.47 -6.70 13.23
C SER A 33 -15.60 -8.18 12.86
N GLY A 34 -15.10 -9.10 13.69
CA GLY A 34 -15.14 -10.55 13.43
C GLY A 34 -13.97 -11.10 12.62
N SER A 35 -13.08 -10.24 12.13
CA SER A 35 -11.88 -10.68 11.41
C SER A 35 -10.86 -11.31 12.37
N LYS A 36 -10.23 -12.39 11.91
CA LYS A 36 -9.29 -13.20 12.69
C LYS A 36 -7.93 -13.22 12.01
N TYR A 37 -6.90 -12.74 12.71
CA TYR A 37 -5.56 -12.54 12.15
C TYR A 37 -4.53 -13.38 12.90
N TRP A 38 -3.72 -14.12 12.15
CA TRP A 38 -2.54 -14.78 12.71
C TRP A 38 -1.40 -13.77 12.83
N ARG A 39 -0.92 -13.57 14.05
CA ARG A 39 0.22 -12.69 14.35
C ARG A 39 1.26 -13.41 15.18
N LEU A 40 2.52 -13.12 14.89
CA LEU A 40 3.68 -13.61 15.63
C LEU A 40 4.38 -12.43 16.30
N LYS A 41 4.49 -12.47 17.62
CA LYS A 41 5.35 -11.58 18.41
C LYS A 41 6.76 -12.14 18.44
N TYR A 42 7.74 -11.31 18.09
CA TYR A 42 9.15 -11.66 18.12
C TYR A 42 9.99 -10.46 18.57
N PHE A 43 11.21 -10.73 19.01
CA PHE A 43 12.21 -9.71 19.32
C PHE A 43 13.31 -9.77 18.26
N PHE A 44 13.73 -8.61 17.79
CA PHE A 44 14.86 -8.48 16.88
C PHE A 44 15.60 -7.19 17.21
N ALA A 45 16.91 -7.29 17.46
CA ALA A 45 17.75 -6.17 17.90
C ALA A 45 17.11 -5.40 19.08
N ASP A 46 16.71 -6.14 20.12
CA ASP A 46 16.06 -5.64 21.36
C ASP A 46 14.74 -4.89 21.17
N LYS A 47 14.19 -4.90 19.95
CA LYS A 47 12.89 -4.30 19.65
C LYS A 47 11.83 -5.38 19.49
N GLU A 48 10.72 -5.20 20.19
CA GLU A 48 9.52 -6.01 19.97
C GLU A 48 8.90 -5.66 18.61
N LYS A 49 8.68 -6.68 17.79
CA LYS A 49 8.04 -6.56 16.50
C LYS A 49 6.90 -7.57 16.36
N LEU A 50 5.93 -7.22 15.52
CA LEU A 50 4.77 -8.05 15.19
C LEU A 50 4.79 -8.40 13.71
N LEU A 51 4.77 -9.70 13.41
CA LEU A 51 4.68 -10.21 12.04
C LEU A 51 3.26 -10.70 11.76
N ALA A 52 2.68 -10.22 10.65
CA ALA A 52 1.39 -10.71 10.16
C ALA A 52 1.59 -11.97 9.29
N LEU A 53 1.10 -13.12 9.78
CA LEU A 53 1.23 -14.41 9.10
C LEU A 53 0.08 -14.68 8.14
N GLY A 54 -1.11 -14.14 8.39
CA GLY A 54 -2.28 -14.28 7.51
C GLY A 54 -3.61 -14.03 8.21
N VAL A 55 -4.70 -14.32 7.50
CA VAL A 55 -6.08 -14.21 7.99
C VAL A 55 -6.68 -15.62 8.07
N TYR A 56 -7.46 -15.90 9.11
CA TYR A 56 -8.24 -17.13 9.22
C TYR A 56 -9.61 -16.91 8.56
N PRO A 57 -10.15 -17.84 7.75
CA PRO A 57 -9.73 -19.25 7.58
C PRO A 57 -8.76 -19.51 6.42
N GLU A 58 -8.38 -18.51 5.63
CA GLU A 58 -7.46 -18.69 4.48
C GLU A 58 -6.13 -19.34 4.88
N VAL A 59 -5.63 -19.01 6.07
CA VAL A 59 -4.46 -19.65 6.67
C VAL A 59 -4.94 -20.49 7.84
N THR A 60 -4.73 -21.80 7.75
CA THR A 60 -5.11 -22.75 8.80
C THR A 60 -4.15 -22.64 9.99
N LEU A 61 -4.51 -23.28 11.12
CA LEU A 61 -3.62 -23.35 12.28
C LEU A 61 -2.30 -24.07 11.95
N ALA A 62 -2.34 -25.10 11.10
CA ALA A 62 -1.15 -25.83 10.66
C ALA A 62 -0.23 -24.91 9.85
N ASP A 63 -0.77 -24.23 8.84
CA ASP A 63 -0.01 -23.28 8.01
C ASP A 63 0.58 -22.13 8.86
N ALA A 64 -0.16 -21.65 9.86
CA ALA A 64 0.32 -20.63 10.77
C ALA A 64 1.53 -21.11 11.60
N ARG A 65 1.54 -22.38 12.02
CA ARG A 65 2.67 -23.00 12.74
C ARG A 65 3.87 -23.24 11.82
N GLU A 66 3.65 -23.63 10.57
CA GLU A 66 4.73 -23.74 9.58
C GLU A 66 5.37 -22.39 9.29
N ARG A 67 4.56 -21.35 9.03
CA ARG A 67 5.06 -19.98 8.82
C ARG A 67 5.78 -19.44 10.06
N ARG A 68 5.36 -19.82 11.27
CA ARG A 68 6.09 -19.53 12.51
C ARG A 68 7.47 -20.19 12.50
N ALA A 69 7.54 -21.48 12.19
CA ALA A 69 8.82 -22.20 12.13
C ALA A 69 9.77 -21.59 11.09
N GLN A 70 9.25 -21.21 9.92
CA GLN A 70 10.01 -20.50 8.89
C GLN A 70 10.53 -19.14 9.40
N ALA A 71 9.67 -18.33 10.03
CA ALA A 71 10.07 -17.03 10.59
C ALA A 71 11.15 -17.19 11.67
N ARG A 72 11.07 -18.23 12.51
CA ARG A 72 12.10 -18.53 13.51
C ARG A 72 13.44 -18.93 12.87
N LYS A 73 13.43 -19.70 11.78
CA LYS A 73 14.66 -20.01 11.02
C LYS A 73 15.33 -18.74 10.48
N VAL A 74 14.54 -17.82 9.95
CA VAL A 74 15.03 -16.52 9.45
C VAL A 74 15.63 -15.68 10.59
N LEU A 75 14.95 -15.63 11.74
CA LEU A 75 15.46 -14.94 12.94
C LEU A 75 16.74 -15.58 13.48
N ALA A 76 16.84 -16.91 13.47
CA ALA A 76 18.06 -17.63 13.87
C ALA A 76 19.23 -17.36 12.92
N ALA A 77 18.95 -17.09 11.64
CA ALA A 77 19.94 -16.64 10.66
C ALA A 77 20.30 -15.14 10.81
N GLY A 78 19.76 -14.43 11.81
CA GLY A 78 20.04 -13.01 12.06
C GLY A 78 19.29 -12.04 11.14
N ASN A 79 18.33 -12.53 10.35
CA ASN A 79 17.57 -11.71 9.41
C ASN A 79 16.19 -11.33 9.97
N ASP A 80 15.67 -10.16 9.58
CA ASP A 80 14.32 -9.71 9.95
C ASP A 80 13.27 -10.25 8.94
N PRO A 81 12.37 -11.18 9.36
CA PRO A 81 11.33 -11.71 8.48
C PRO A 81 10.28 -10.66 8.07
N GLY A 82 10.11 -9.58 8.85
CA GLY A 82 9.21 -8.48 8.55
C GLY A 82 9.69 -7.62 7.39
N GLU A 83 11.00 -7.39 7.30
CA GLU A 83 11.59 -6.64 6.19
C GLU A 83 11.64 -7.47 4.91
N ALA A 84 12.00 -8.75 4.99
CA ALA A 84 11.98 -9.65 3.83
C ALA A 84 10.59 -9.70 3.15
N LYS A 85 9.51 -9.74 3.94
CA LYS A 85 8.14 -9.73 3.40
C LYS A 85 7.74 -8.38 2.81
N LYS A 86 8.17 -7.27 3.41
CA LYS A 86 7.92 -5.93 2.86
C LYS A 86 8.67 -5.71 1.56
N GLU A 87 9.92 -6.15 1.50
CA GLU A 87 10.77 -6.00 0.33
C GLU A 87 10.26 -6.84 -0.85
N ALA A 88 9.87 -8.11 -0.60
CA ALA A 88 9.22 -8.92 -1.62
C ALA A 88 7.98 -8.24 -2.22
N LYS A 89 7.15 -7.61 -1.38
CA LYS A 89 5.97 -6.87 -1.85
C LYS A 89 6.36 -5.65 -2.70
N ARG A 90 7.37 -4.88 -2.28
CA ARG A 90 7.89 -3.74 -3.04
C ARG A 90 8.42 -4.16 -4.40
N LEU A 91 9.22 -5.22 -4.46
CA LEU A 91 9.76 -5.76 -5.70
C LEU A 91 8.65 -6.21 -6.66
N THR A 92 7.58 -6.83 -6.16
CA THR A 92 6.43 -7.19 -7.01
C THR A 92 5.74 -5.95 -7.60
N THR A 93 5.53 -4.90 -6.79
CA THR A 93 4.94 -3.65 -7.29
C THR A 93 5.83 -2.98 -8.33
N LEU A 94 7.14 -2.90 -8.10
CA LEU A 94 8.09 -2.34 -9.05
C LEU A 94 8.13 -3.14 -10.36
N LYS A 95 8.15 -4.47 -10.28
CA LYS A 95 8.07 -5.34 -11.47
C LYS A 95 6.79 -5.10 -12.28
N SER A 96 5.65 -4.93 -11.61
CA SER A 96 4.39 -4.64 -12.31
C SER A 96 4.37 -3.26 -12.97
N ALA A 97 4.97 -2.25 -12.34
CA ALA A 97 5.07 -0.90 -12.91
C ALA A 97 5.98 -0.88 -14.15
N ASN A 98 7.15 -1.52 -14.04
CA ASN A 98 8.10 -1.61 -15.15
C ASN A 98 7.55 -2.44 -16.32
N ALA A 99 6.72 -3.45 -16.06
CA ALA A 99 6.12 -4.26 -17.12
C ALA A 99 5.18 -3.44 -18.03
N PHE A 100 4.41 -2.50 -17.48
CA PHE A 100 3.56 -1.63 -18.29
C PHE A 100 4.38 -0.67 -19.15
N GLU A 101 5.44 -0.08 -18.59
CA GLU A 101 6.33 0.83 -19.32
C GLU A 101 7.06 0.12 -20.46
N VAL A 102 7.52 -1.12 -20.26
CA VAL A 102 8.14 -1.94 -21.31
C VAL A 102 7.16 -2.24 -22.44
N VAL A 103 5.94 -2.68 -22.12
CA VAL A 103 4.91 -2.98 -23.13
C VAL A 103 4.48 -1.71 -23.89
N ALA A 104 4.37 -0.57 -23.20
CA ALA A 104 4.02 0.71 -23.81
C ALA A 104 5.11 1.20 -24.77
N ARG A 105 6.40 1.03 -24.41
CA ARG A 105 7.52 1.33 -25.31
C ARG A 105 7.56 0.42 -26.53
N GLU A 106 7.43 -0.90 -26.34
CA GLU A 106 7.39 -1.85 -27.46
C GLU A 106 6.21 -1.58 -28.42
N TRP A 107 5.04 -1.20 -27.88
CA TRP A 107 3.89 -0.81 -28.67
C TRP A 107 4.14 0.48 -29.46
N PHE A 108 4.79 1.47 -28.84
CA PHE A 108 5.13 2.74 -29.46
C PHE A 108 6.15 2.58 -30.59
N GLU A 109 7.19 1.77 -30.37
CA GLU A 109 8.20 1.46 -31.39
C GLU A 109 7.60 0.75 -32.60
N LYS A 110 6.67 -0.19 -32.39
CA LYS A 110 5.95 -0.87 -33.48
C LYS A 110 5.03 0.03 -34.29
N ARG A 111 4.47 1.09 -33.68
CA ARG A 111 3.57 2.05 -34.34
C ARG A 111 4.25 3.30 -34.89
N ASN A 112 5.51 3.56 -34.50
CA ASN A 112 6.27 4.73 -34.95
C ASN A 112 6.51 4.79 -36.47
N HIS A 113 6.39 3.65 -37.17
CA HIS A 113 6.54 3.60 -38.62
C HIS A 113 5.30 4.07 -39.40
N GLU A 114 4.14 4.23 -38.73
CA GLU A 114 2.86 4.59 -39.36
C GLU A 114 2.43 6.05 -39.11
N TRP A 115 3.11 6.78 -38.22
CA TRP A 115 2.69 8.13 -37.81
C TRP A 115 3.64 9.23 -38.31
N ALA A 116 3.06 10.32 -38.81
CA ALA A 116 3.80 11.53 -39.16
C ALA A 116 4.51 12.11 -37.93
N VAL A 117 5.76 12.53 -38.13
CA VAL A 117 6.76 12.92 -37.10
C VAL A 117 6.24 13.92 -36.04
N SER A 118 5.23 14.75 -36.34
CA SER A 118 4.66 15.70 -35.37
C SER A 118 3.75 15.06 -34.31
N SER A 119 3.16 13.90 -34.60
CA SER A 119 2.25 13.21 -33.68
C SER A 119 2.99 12.38 -32.61
N ALA A 120 4.18 11.89 -32.94
CA ALA A 120 5.00 11.06 -32.05
C ALA A 120 5.55 11.84 -30.83
N ASN A 121 5.99 13.09 -31.03
CA ASN A 121 6.52 13.93 -29.95
C ASN A 121 5.44 14.37 -28.95
N THR A 122 4.20 14.52 -29.40
CA THR A 122 3.07 14.91 -28.53
C THR A 122 2.60 13.74 -27.66
N MET A 123 2.60 12.51 -28.18
CA MET A 123 2.21 11.33 -27.40
C MET A 123 3.26 10.91 -26.36
N LEU A 124 4.55 11.05 -26.66
CA LEU A 124 5.63 10.79 -25.70
C LEU A 124 5.54 11.70 -24.47
N ALA A 125 5.18 12.97 -24.66
CA ALA A 125 5.00 13.96 -23.58
C ALA A 125 3.79 13.68 -22.67
N VAL A 126 2.78 12.96 -23.15
CA VAL A 126 1.62 12.55 -22.34
C VAL A 126 1.96 11.34 -21.47
N HIS A 127 2.77 10.42 -21.95
CA HIS A 127 3.13 9.19 -21.23
C HIS A 127 4.25 9.37 -20.19
N THR A 128 5.09 10.41 -20.33
CA THR A 128 6.28 10.64 -19.49
C THR A 128 6.15 11.76 -18.46
N ARG A 129 4.95 12.33 -18.23
CA ARG A 129 4.79 13.36 -17.18
C ARG A 129 5.03 12.75 -15.79
N PRO A 130 6.08 13.15 -15.06
CA PRO A 130 6.22 12.76 -13.66
C PRO A 130 5.04 13.38 -12.89
N LYS A 131 4.37 12.58 -12.07
CA LYS A 131 3.35 13.09 -11.14
C LYS A 131 4.06 13.94 -10.07
N THR A 132 4.22 15.23 -10.32
CA THR A 132 4.62 16.18 -9.29
C THR A 132 3.47 16.31 -8.30
N VAL A 133 3.65 15.70 -7.13
CA VAL A 133 2.78 15.89 -5.98
C VAL A 133 2.98 17.32 -5.48
N GLY A 134 1.95 18.15 -5.70
CA GLY A 134 1.58 19.28 -4.85
C GLY A 134 2.64 20.34 -4.58
N GLU A 135 2.78 21.31 -5.47
CA GLU A 135 3.36 22.60 -5.13
C GLU A 135 2.26 23.67 -5.21
N ARG A 136 1.82 24.11 -4.03
CA ARG A 136 0.81 25.16 -3.83
C ARG A 136 1.55 26.51 -3.92
N GLN A 137 1.32 27.28 -4.99
CA GLN A 137 1.87 28.64 -5.09
C GLN A 137 1.27 29.56 -4.00
N PRO A 138 2.08 30.35 -3.27
CA PRO A 138 1.56 31.42 -2.43
C PRO A 138 1.21 32.64 -3.30
N GLY A 139 0.18 33.37 -2.87
CA GLY A 139 -0.50 34.39 -3.66
C GLY A 139 0.37 35.57 -4.12
N SER A 140 -0.03 36.12 -5.26
CA SER A 140 0.42 37.42 -5.76
C SER A 140 -0.77 38.35 -5.95
N ALA A 141 -0.61 39.54 -5.39
CA ALA A 141 -1.57 40.60 -5.22
C ALA A 141 -2.01 41.31 -6.51
N GLY A 142 -3.16 41.99 -6.41
CA GLY A 142 -3.45 43.26 -7.09
C GLY A 142 -4.04 43.16 -8.49
N PHE A 143 -5.24 43.69 -8.68
CA PHE A 143 -5.52 44.85 -9.55
C PHE A 143 -7.03 45.11 -9.53
N GLY A 144 -7.40 46.22 -8.88
CA GLY A 144 -8.74 46.79 -8.97
C GLY A 144 -8.84 47.69 -10.20
N VAL A 145 -9.98 47.65 -10.88
CA VAL A 145 -10.39 48.70 -11.82
C VAL A 145 -11.90 48.83 -11.71
N GLY A 146 -12.34 49.97 -11.16
CA GLY A 146 -13.74 50.34 -11.00
C GLY A 146 -14.34 50.91 -12.28
N TRP A 147 -15.63 50.66 -12.47
CA TRP A 147 -16.48 51.40 -13.40
C TRP A 147 -17.51 52.17 -12.58
N ALA A 148 -17.28 53.47 -12.42
CA ALA A 148 -18.24 54.42 -11.88
C ALA A 148 -19.08 54.99 -13.03
N TYR A 149 -20.39 54.75 -13.00
CA TYR A 149 -21.34 55.46 -13.86
C TYR A 149 -21.64 56.82 -13.22
N ALA A 150 -21.14 57.89 -13.85
CA ALA A 150 -21.47 59.27 -13.51
C ALA A 150 -22.73 59.71 -14.28
N THR A 151 -23.74 60.09 -13.53
CA THR A 151 -24.92 60.85 -13.95
C THR A 151 -24.53 62.24 -14.46
N ARG A 152 -25.02 62.67 -15.62
CA ARG A 152 -25.12 64.10 -15.97
C ARG A 152 -26.49 64.40 -16.59
N SER A 153 -27.09 65.43 -16.01
CA SER A 153 -28.42 65.97 -16.17
C SER A 153 -28.43 67.11 -17.21
N ARG A 154 -29.59 67.28 -17.91
CA ARG A 154 -30.11 68.55 -18.51
C ARG A 154 -29.33 69.10 -19.72
N ASP A 155 -29.88 69.76 -20.75
CA ASP A 155 -31.14 70.51 -20.96
C ASP A 155 -31.46 70.61 -22.48
N CYS A 156 -32.67 71.15 -22.80
CA CYS A 156 -33.29 71.53 -24.09
C CYS A 156 -34.25 70.51 -24.71
#